data_AF-A0A8C9ZCZ1-F1
#
_entry.id   AF-A0A8C9ZCZ1-F1
#
_cell.length_a   1.000
_cell.length_b   1.000
_cell.length_c   1.000
_cell.angle_alpha   90.00
_cell.angle_beta   90.00
_cell.angle_gamma   90.00
#
_symmetry.space_group_name_H-M   'P 1'
#
loop_
_entity.id
_entity.type
_entity.pdbx_description
1 polymer ?
#
loop_
_entity_poly.entity_id
_entity_poly.type
_entity_poly.pdbx_seq_one_letter_code
_entity_poly.pdbx_strand_id
1 'polypeptide(L)'
;MPGPPPPPPPGPPPPPTFAVANTEKPNLKRSEQLGRNALLSDISKGARLKKAVTNDRSGPLLDKPKGGGGGGGGGGGGGGGGGGGGGGGGCGAPAGLGGLFAGGMPKLRSANSGKNGKEQFF
;
A
#
# COMPACT_ATOMS: atom_id res chain seq x y z
N MET A 1 19.66 36.90 37.65
CA MET A 1 19.21 36.47 36.32
C MET A 1 17.83 35.84 36.47
N PRO A 2 16.80 36.26 35.72
CA PRO A 2 15.54 35.53 35.67
C PRO A 2 15.82 34.07 35.25
N GLY A 3 15.17 33.11 35.92
CA GLY A 3 15.31 31.68 35.58
C GLY A 3 14.74 31.39 34.18
N PRO A 4 15.18 30.31 33.52
CA PRO A 4 14.63 29.91 32.23
C PRO A 4 13.13 29.63 32.36
N PRO A 5 12.32 29.97 31.35
CA PRO A 5 10.88 29.70 31.39
C PRO A 5 10.63 28.20 31.52
N PRO A 6 9.55 27.79 32.21
CA PRO A 6 9.20 26.38 32.34
C PRO A 6 8.98 25.76 30.96
N PRO A 7 9.30 24.46 30.79
CA PRO A 7 9.08 23.78 29.53
C PRO A 7 7.58 23.79 29.18
N PRO A 8 7.24 23.87 27.88
CA PRO A 8 5.85 23.75 27.47
C PRO A 8 5.28 22.39 27.89
N PRO A 9 3.99 22.32 28.26
CA PRO A 9 3.36 21.06 28.59
C PRO A 9 3.41 20.09 27.40
N PRO A 10 3.49 18.77 27.65
CA PRO A 10 3.44 17.77 26.59
C PRO A 10 2.19 17.97 25.73
N GLY A 11 2.35 17.86 24.40
CA GLY A 11 1.23 17.92 23.47
C GLY A 11 0.24 16.77 23.70
N PRO A 12 -1.02 16.93 23.24
CA PRO A 12 -2.00 15.85 23.32
C PRO A 12 -1.48 14.61 22.55
N PRO A 13 -1.84 13.40 22.99
CA PRO A 13 -1.42 12.18 22.31
C PRO A 13 -1.91 12.20 20.85
N PRO A 14 -1.13 11.63 19.91
CA PRO A 14 -1.53 11.56 18.51
C PRO A 14 -2.86 10.81 18.38
N PRO A 15 -3.73 11.21 17.43
CA PRO A 15 -4.97 10.49 17.18
C PRO A 15 -4.66 9.04 16.78
N PRO A 16 -5.45 8.06 17.25
CA PRO A 16 -5.24 6.67 16.88
C PRO A 16 -5.34 6.50 15.37
N THR A 17 -4.29 5.95 14.76
CA THR A 17 -4.30 5.55 13.36
C THR A 17 -4.83 4.11 13.25
N PHE A 18 -5.34 3.71 12.08
CA PHE A 18 -5.81 2.34 11.86
C PHE A 18 -4.75 1.26 12.15
N ALA A 19 -3.45 1.61 12.10
CA ALA A 19 -2.34 0.73 12.43
C ALA A 19 -2.17 0.47 13.95
N VAL A 20 -2.83 1.26 14.80
CA VAL A 20 -2.72 1.21 16.27
C VAL A 20 -4.02 0.69 16.92
N ALA A 21 -5.08 0.48 16.15
CA ALA A 21 -6.32 -0.09 16.66
C ALA A 21 -6.17 -1.60 16.95
N ASN A 22 -6.57 -2.05 18.15
CA ASN A 22 -6.58 -3.46 18.58
C ASN A 22 -5.22 -4.16 18.71
N THR A 23 -4.13 -3.45 19.00
CA THR A 23 -2.81 -4.09 19.26
C THR A 23 -2.70 -4.75 20.63
N GLU A 24 -3.58 -4.40 21.57
CA GLU A 24 -3.58 -4.96 22.91
C GLU A 24 -4.50 -6.19 23.02
N LYS A 25 -4.00 -7.24 23.66
CA LYS A 25 -4.80 -8.43 23.93
C LYS A 25 -5.97 -8.05 24.84
N PRO A 26 -7.22 -8.35 24.48
CA PRO A 26 -8.37 -7.99 25.31
C PRO A 26 -8.25 -8.68 26.69
N ASN A 27 -8.35 -7.88 27.75
CA ASN A 27 -8.35 -8.38 29.13
C ASN A 27 -9.78 -8.81 29.51
N LEU A 28 -10.00 -10.12 29.50
CA LEU A 28 -11.33 -10.70 29.69
C LEU A 28 -11.43 -11.39 31.05
N LYS A 29 -12.61 -11.29 31.67
CA LYS A 29 -12.92 -12.06 32.89
C LYS A 29 -13.07 -13.55 32.53
N ARG A 30 -12.92 -14.45 33.52
CA ARG A 30 -12.98 -15.91 33.28
C ARG A 30 -14.24 -16.39 32.53
N SER A 31 -15.41 -15.82 32.85
CA SER A 31 -16.68 -16.15 32.16
C SER A 31 -16.65 -15.74 30.68
N GLU A 32 -16.11 -14.58 30.37
CA GLU A 32 -15.97 -14.07 29.00
C GLU A 32 -14.93 -14.87 28.20
N GLN A 33 -13.86 -15.33 28.86
CA GLN A 33 -12.84 -16.18 28.23
C GLN A 33 -13.43 -17.51 27.73
N LEU A 34 -14.33 -18.13 28.50
CA LEU A 34 -15.02 -19.36 28.10
C LEU A 34 -15.92 -19.12 26.88
N GLY A 35 -16.72 -18.04 26.90
CA GLY A 35 -17.56 -17.66 25.76
C GLY A 35 -16.75 -17.30 24.51
N ARG A 36 -15.59 -16.65 24.69
CA ARG A 36 -14.68 -16.29 23.60
C ARG A 36 -14.10 -17.53 22.92
N ASN A 37 -13.66 -18.53 23.68
CA ASN A 37 -13.06 -19.73 23.08
C ASN A 37 -14.06 -20.46 22.16
N ALA A 38 -15.32 -20.59 22.59
CA ALA A 38 -16.39 -21.15 21.76
C ALA A 38 -16.61 -20.31 20.49
N LEU A 39 -16.73 -18.99 20.65
CA LEU A 39 -16.88 -18.05 19.53
C LEU A 39 -15.73 -18.14 18.52
N LEU A 40 -14.48 -18.19 18.99
CA LEU A 40 -13.30 -18.31 18.13
C LEU A 40 -13.26 -19.64 17.38
N SER A 41 -13.70 -20.73 18.03
CA SER A 41 -13.89 -22.02 17.37
C SER A 41 -14.92 -21.92 16.25
N ASP A 42 -16.06 -21.29 16.49
CA ASP A 42 -17.12 -21.17 15.49
C ASP A 42 -16.74 -20.23 14.33
N ILE A 43 -15.96 -19.18 14.59
CA ILE A 43 -15.34 -18.34 13.54
C ILE A 43 -14.38 -19.18 12.68
N SER A 44 -13.56 -20.03 13.32
CA SER A 44 -12.58 -20.87 12.62
C SER A 44 -13.25 -21.95 11.77
N LYS A 45 -14.38 -22.49 12.22
CA LYS A 45 -15.23 -23.40 11.42
C LYS A 45 -15.89 -22.68 10.25
N GLY A 46 -16.20 -21.39 10.42
CA GLY A 46 -16.91 -20.57 9.45
C GLY A 46 -18.42 -20.82 9.45
N ALA A 47 -19.15 -19.96 8.72
CA ALA A 47 -20.60 -20.06 8.59
C ALA A 47 -21.02 -19.85 7.13
N ARG A 48 -22.07 -20.57 6.70
CA ARG A 48 -22.67 -20.36 5.37
C ARG A 48 -23.62 -19.16 5.44
N LEU A 49 -23.28 -18.10 4.72
CA LEU A 49 -24.11 -16.91 4.60
C LEU A 49 -25.08 -17.01 3.42
N LYS A 50 -26.21 -16.33 3.52
CA LYS A 50 -27.17 -16.19 2.40
C LYS A 50 -26.57 -15.28 1.32
N LYS A 51 -26.99 -15.47 0.08
CA LYS A 51 -26.64 -14.56 -1.02
C LYS A 51 -27.37 -13.23 -0.82
N ALA A 52 -26.65 -12.14 -1.06
CA ALA A 52 -27.19 -10.78 -1.07
C ALA A 52 -26.69 -10.06 -2.32
N VAL A 53 -27.55 -9.24 -2.93
CA VAL A 53 -27.13 -8.33 -4.00
C VAL A 53 -26.36 -7.18 -3.34
N THR A 54 -25.10 -7.00 -3.72
CA THR A 54 -24.27 -5.89 -3.22
C THR A 54 -24.30 -4.74 -4.22
N ASN A 55 -24.76 -3.57 -3.77
CA ASN A 55 -24.61 -2.33 -4.52
C ASN A 55 -23.27 -1.66 -4.15
N ASP A 56 -22.19 -2.11 -4.78
CA ASP A 56 -20.84 -1.56 -4.56
C ASP A 56 -20.63 -0.31 -5.42
N ARG A 57 -20.40 0.84 -4.76
CA ARG A 57 -20.13 2.15 -5.38
C ARG A 57 -18.72 2.67 -5.04
N SER A 58 -17.80 1.77 -4.67
CA SER A 58 -16.43 2.13 -4.31
C SER A 58 -15.49 2.32 -5.51
N GLY A 59 -15.95 1.97 -6.72
CA GLY A 59 -15.17 2.15 -7.95
C GLY A 59 -14.91 3.63 -8.29
N PRO A 60 -13.78 3.95 -8.95
CA PRO A 60 -13.46 5.32 -9.32
C PRO A 60 -14.43 5.85 -10.39
N LEU A 61 -14.79 7.12 -10.30
CA LEU A 61 -15.53 7.81 -11.35
C LEU A 61 -14.55 8.17 -12.47
N LEU A 62 -14.68 7.51 -13.62
CA LEU A 62 -13.89 7.83 -14.81
C LEU A 62 -14.65 8.89 -15.63
N ASP A 63 -14.05 10.07 -15.75
CA ASP A 63 -14.50 11.03 -16.75
C ASP A 63 -14.25 10.43 -18.13
N LYS A 64 -15.31 10.36 -18.94
CA LYS A 64 -15.22 9.89 -20.32
C LYS A 64 -14.20 10.77 -21.05
N PRO A 65 -13.17 10.22 -21.71
CA PRO A 65 -12.25 11.06 -22.47
C PRO A 65 -13.08 11.88 -23.45
N LYS A 66 -13.01 13.21 -23.31
CA LYS A 66 -13.67 14.13 -24.24
C LYS A 66 -13.18 13.74 -25.63
N GLY A 67 -14.11 13.29 -26.46
CA GLY A 67 -13.85 12.84 -27.82
C GLY A 67 -12.95 13.83 -28.57
N GLY A 68 -12.01 13.26 -29.32
CA GLY A 68 -10.86 13.94 -29.89
C GLY A 68 -11.20 15.22 -30.64
N GLY A 69 -10.38 16.24 -30.39
CA GLY A 69 -10.37 17.49 -31.11
C GLY A 69 -9.09 18.25 -30.81
N GLY A 70 -8.07 18.00 -31.65
CA GLY A 70 -7.06 18.99 -32.00
C GLY A 70 -5.91 19.22 -31.02
N GLY A 71 -4.71 18.89 -31.47
CA GLY A 71 -3.60 19.85 -31.44
C GLY A 71 -2.74 19.88 -30.18
N GLY A 72 -1.63 19.16 -30.25
CA GLY A 72 -0.27 19.65 -30.04
C GLY A 72 -0.01 20.69 -28.94
N GLY A 73 0.91 20.35 -28.03
CA GLY A 73 1.56 21.35 -27.18
C GLY A 73 2.51 20.70 -26.20
N GLY A 74 3.70 20.32 -26.68
CA GLY A 74 4.81 20.00 -25.81
C GLY A 74 5.23 21.23 -24.99
N GLY A 75 5.70 20.99 -23.77
CA GLY A 75 6.27 22.01 -22.91
C GLY A 75 7.19 21.35 -21.89
N GLY A 76 8.42 21.07 -22.30
CA GLY A 76 9.52 20.74 -21.40
C GLY A 76 10.12 22.02 -20.81
N GLY A 77 10.69 21.86 -19.61
CA GLY A 77 11.50 22.85 -18.89
C GLY A 77 11.36 22.60 -17.39
N GLY A 78 12.35 22.15 -16.62
CA GLY A 78 13.79 22.14 -16.81
C GLY A 78 14.43 23.16 -15.86
N GLY A 79 15.15 22.66 -14.85
CA GLY A 79 16.11 23.41 -14.02
C GLY A 79 15.63 23.74 -12.60
N GLY A 80 16.32 23.40 -11.51
CA GLY A 80 17.64 22.78 -11.34
C GLY A 80 18.42 23.43 -10.19
N GLY A 81 18.88 22.61 -9.24
CA GLY A 81 20.07 22.79 -8.39
C GLY A 81 20.04 23.87 -7.30
N GLY A 82 20.70 23.71 -6.15
CA GLY A 82 21.59 22.64 -5.72
C GLY A 82 22.37 23.03 -4.45
N GLY A 83 23.10 22.05 -3.91
CA GLY A 83 24.10 22.18 -2.85
C GLY A 83 23.93 21.08 -1.80
N GLY A 84 24.86 20.15 -1.57
CA GLY A 84 26.23 19.99 -2.01
C GLY A 84 27.02 19.33 -0.87
N GLY A 85 27.72 18.24 -1.16
CA GLY A 85 28.64 17.54 -0.24
C GLY A 85 28.13 16.15 0.15
N GLY A 86 28.87 15.06 0.02
CA GLY A 86 30.24 14.85 -0.42
C GLY A 86 30.61 13.39 -0.08
N GLY A 87 31.48 12.78 -0.88
CA GLY A 87 32.05 11.44 -0.66
C GLY A 87 31.08 10.31 -1.02
N GLY A 88 31.35 9.43 -1.97
CA GLY A 88 32.61 8.77 -2.26
C GLY A 88 32.44 7.29 -1.91
N GLY A 89 32.37 6.44 -2.93
CA GLY A 89 32.56 5.00 -2.78
C GLY A 89 31.35 4.11 -3.11
N GLY A 90 31.45 3.42 -4.25
CA GLY A 90 31.11 2.00 -4.36
C GLY A 90 29.63 1.59 -4.42
N CYS A 91 29.38 0.62 -5.30
CA CYS A 91 28.30 -0.38 -5.31
C CYS A 91 26.82 0.05 -5.49
N GLY A 92 26.24 -0.42 -6.62
CA GLY A 92 24.94 -1.11 -6.63
C GLY A 92 23.64 -0.30 -6.55
N ALA A 93 22.98 -0.15 -7.71
CA ALA A 93 21.57 0.22 -7.94
C ALA A 93 21.15 1.69 -7.63
N PRO A 94 20.27 2.31 -8.44
CA PRO A 94 19.79 3.67 -8.17
C PRO A 94 18.91 3.67 -6.92
N ALA A 95 19.35 4.44 -5.92
CA ALA A 95 18.64 4.70 -4.69
C ALA A 95 17.28 5.37 -4.98
N GLY A 96 16.18 4.65 -4.75
CA GLY A 96 14.84 5.22 -4.98
C GLY A 96 13.62 4.41 -4.52
N LEU A 97 13.76 3.18 -4.00
CA LEU A 97 12.62 2.35 -3.58
C LEU A 97 12.95 1.52 -2.31
N GLY A 98 13.15 2.21 -1.18
CA GLY A 98 13.00 1.69 0.20
C GLY A 98 13.55 0.27 0.51
N GLY A 99 14.66 -0.15 -0.08
CA GLY A 99 15.25 -1.48 0.16
C GLY A 99 14.44 -2.69 -0.33
N LEU A 100 13.24 -2.50 -0.88
CA LEU A 100 12.33 -3.60 -1.27
C LEU A 100 12.90 -4.51 -2.36
N PHE A 101 13.82 -3.98 -3.18
CA PHE A 101 14.51 -4.72 -4.24
C PHE A 101 16.02 -4.75 -4.05
N ALA A 102 16.51 -4.62 -2.81
CA ALA A 102 17.95 -4.69 -2.51
C ALA A 102 18.59 -6.01 -2.99
N GLY A 103 17.80 -7.07 -3.13
CA GLY A 103 18.21 -8.36 -3.72
C GLY A 103 17.91 -8.55 -5.22
N GLY A 104 17.51 -7.48 -5.94
CA GLY A 104 17.08 -7.54 -7.34
C GLY A 104 15.59 -7.88 -7.53
N MET A 105 15.05 -7.58 -8.71
CA MET A 105 13.64 -7.86 -9.04
C MET A 105 13.46 -9.35 -9.38
N PRO A 106 12.50 -10.06 -8.76
CA PRO A 106 12.18 -11.43 -9.16
C PRO A 106 11.72 -11.49 -10.62
N LYS A 107 12.37 -12.34 -11.44
CA LYS A 107 12.02 -12.51 -12.85
C LYS A 107 10.92 -13.56 -13.01
N LEU A 108 9.87 -13.21 -13.74
CA LEU A 108 8.79 -14.16 -14.06
C LEU A 108 9.27 -15.20 -15.08
N ARG A 109 8.71 -16.42 -14.96
CA ARG A 109 8.89 -17.49 -15.95
C ARG A 109 8.18 -17.13 -17.26
N SER A 110 8.74 -17.51 -18.40
CA SER A 110 8.13 -17.26 -19.71
C SER A 110 6.75 -17.89 -19.79
N ALA A 111 5.76 -17.14 -20.27
CA ALA A 111 4.50 -17.73 -20.71
C ALA A 111 4.80 -18.57 -21.96
N ASN A 112 4.28 -19.80 -22.01
CA ASN A 112 4.38 -20.65 -23.18
C ASN A 112 3.56 -20.01 -24.31
N SER A 113 4.20 -19.22 -25.17
CA SER A 113 3.63 -18.81 -26.45
C SER A 113 3.54 -20.04 -27.33
N GLY A 114 2.52 -20.87 -27.10
CA GLY A 114 2.16 -21.98 -27.96
C GLY A 114 1.87 -21.45 -29.35
N LYS A 115 2.87 -21.52 -30.23
CA LYS A 115 2.69 -21.43 -31.68
C LYS A 115 1.86 -22.63 -32.10
N ASN A 116 0.54 -22.50 -32.01
CA ASN A 116 -0.38 -23.44 -32.63
C ASN A 116 -0.38 -23.13 -34.12
N GLY A 117 0.40 -23.91 -34.87
CA GLY A 117 0.44 -23.85 -36.33
C GLY A 117 -0.91 -24.16 -36.95
N LYS A 118 -1.22 -23.46 -38.05
CA LYS A 118 -2.18 -23.89 -39.06
C LYS A 118 -1.70 -23.47 -40.44
N GLU A 119 -1.10 -24.46 -41.09
CA GLU A 119 -1.33 -24.85 -42.49
C GLU A 119 -0.86 -23.92 -43.61
N GLN A 120 0.18 -24.42 -44.27
CA GLN A 120 0.52 -24.20 -45.67
C GLN A 120 -0.71 -24.51 -46.53
N PHE A 121 -1.13 -23.57 -47.36
CA PHE A 121 -1.84 -23.85 -48.61
C PHE A 121 -1.17 -23.03 -49.71
N PHE A 122 -0.98 -23.72 -50.84
CA PHE A 122 -0.10 -23.45 -51.99
C PHE A 122 0.10 -22.00 -52.40
#